data_AF-A0A7Y3UFT2-F1
#
_entry.id   AF-A0A7Y3UFT2-F1
#
_cell.length_a   1.000
_cell.length_b   1.000
_cell.length_c   1.000
_cell.angle_alpha   90.00
_cell.angle_beta   90.00
_cell.angle_gamma   90.00
#
_symmetry.space_group_name_H-M   'P 1'
#
loop_
_entity.id
_entity.type
_entity.pdbx_description
1 polymer ?
#
loop_
_entity_poly.entity_id
_entity_poly.type
_entity_poly.pdbx_seq_one_letter_code
_entity_poly.pdbx_strand_id
1 'polypeptide(L)'
;MRSVKEIVEKMNLTHLQIVREELSADEGYNKFTLAILDNYQANQGEDVLLEKLNINLQSLRLFERTIEKAIFDFYGLEAKSVQELLISSVFYAIYGQTKKQAHIKRAELDSLFCSMKQFGIDQIASPLVNELYLANLGTTTEAAYFQLNENYKKVLDDTNLILDKFSSFNTTLAEFLESNKKSLSNKLVSQHDEIRQIYQNTKNKTTKVVYYLSKLICVAYADQTIVLENGKIGLGEVLTITYEGLFQLPFGIDRFYLKNVFAHVYAKHLSNVEKPEIGQIILGKETESNLFGAYNFNFPNEVSRDLVMFMQLPKTHSEKINIQLETGSLDQSFNGGFPELLFPKVSIYKSLLN
;
A
#
# COMPACT_ATOMS: atom_id res chain seq x y z
N MET A 1 -1.66 4.29 -9.54
CA MET A 1 -1.75 4.89 -8.19
C MET A 1 -3.14 5.46 -8.10
N ARG A 2 -3.85 5.14 -7.02
CA ARG A 2 -5.23 5.62 -6.85
C ARG A 2 -5.26 7.14 -6.78
N SER A 3 -6.21 7.72 -7.49
CA SER A 3 -6.53 9.15 -7.43
C SER A 3 -7.09 9.54 -6.07
N VAL A 4 -6.99 10.82 -5.71
CA VAL A 4 -7.58 11.33 -4.46
C VAL A 4 -9.09 11.08 -4.42
N LYS A 5 -9.77 11.15 -5.56
CA LYS A 5 -11.17 10.77 -5.69
C LYS A 5 -11.41 9.31 -5.24
N GLU A 6 -10.70 8.35 -5.82
CA GLU A 6 -10.86 6.92 -5.46
C GLU A 6 -10.50 6.63 -4.00
N ILE A 7 -9.53 7.36 -3.47
CA ILE A 7 -9.13 7.32 -2.07
C ILE A 7 -10.33 7.76 -1.23
N VAL A 8 -10.84 8.98 -1.44
CA VAL A 8 -11.97 9.59 -0.70
C VAL A 8 -13.24 8.71 -0.77
N GLU A 9 -13.59 8.20 -1.95
CA GLU A 9 -14.77 7.34 -2.14
C GLU A 9 -14.75 6.06 -1.32
N LYS A 10 -13.55 5.54 -1.03
CA LYS A 10 -13.35 4.28 -0.31
C LYS A 10 -13.06 4.49 1.19
N MET A 11 -13.08 5.74 1.66
CA MET A 11 -12.91 6.06 3.08
C MET A 11 -14.16 5.74 3.90
N ASN A 12 -13.94 5.37 5.15
CA ASN A 12 -15.01 5.41 6.15
C ASN A 12 -15.40 6.87 6.43
N LEU A 13 -16.70 7.15 6.56
CA LEU A 13 -17.26 8.44 6.95
C LEU A 13 -16.61 9.05 8.20
N THR A 14 -16.29 8.23 9.22
CA THR A 14 -15.60 8.71 10.43
C THR A 14 -14.21 9.25 10.11
N HIS A 15 -13.45 8.59 9.23
CA HIS A 15 -12.12 9.08 8.84
C HIS A 15 -12.21 10.31 7.94
N LEU A 16 -13.19 10.34 7.03
CA LEU A 16 -13.48 11.52 6.22
C LEU A 16 -13.79 12.74 7.10
N GLN A 17 -14.53 12.54 8.18
CA GLN A 17 -14.86 13.62 9.11
C GLN A 17 -13.62 14.18 9.81
N ILE A 18 -12.68 13.32 10.23
CA ILE A 18 -11.43 13.76 10.85
C ILE A 18 -10.55 14.50 9.83
N VAL A 19 -10.41 13.96 8.61
CA VAL A 19 -9.69 14.63 7.52
C VAL A 19 -10.34 15.98 7.19
N ARG A 20 -11.68 16.07 7.22
CA ARG A 20 -12.42 17.32 7.03
C ARG A 20 -12.10 18.33 8.12
N GLU A 21 -12.01 17.92 9.38
CA GLU A 21 -11.66 18.80 10.50
C GLU A 21 -10.24 19.34 10.37
N GLU A 22 -9.30 18.50 9.95
CA GLU A 22 -7.93 18.91 9.66
C GLU A 22 -7.86 19.92 8.49
N LEU A 23 -8.55 19.65 7.39
CA LEU A 23 -8.62 20.55 6.24
C LEU A 23 -9.36 21.87 6.57
N SER A 24 -10.33 21.84 7.48
CA SER A 24 -11.04 23.04 7.94
C SER A 24 -10.13 23.98 8.73
N ALA A 25 -9.14 23.44 9.44
CA ALA A 25 -8.18 24.20 10.24
C ALA A 25 -7.12 24.94 9.37
N ASP A 26 -6.94 24.54 8.11
CA ASP A 26 -6.05 25.23 7.16
C ASP A 26 -6.77 26.41 6.47
N GLU A 27 -6.71 27.60 7.10
CA GLU A 27 -7.37 28.82 6.63
C GLU A 27 -6.96 29.26 5.22
N GLY A 28 -5.81 28.83 4.71
CA GLY A 28 -5.30 29.24 3.40
C GLY A 28 -6.02 28.57 2.23
N TYR A 29 -6.45 27.32 2.41
CA TYR A 29 -6.93 26.46 1.32
C TYR A 29 -8.26 25.76 1.58
N ASN A 30 -8.81 25.86 2.80
CA ASN A 30 -10.04 25.17 3.24
C ASN A 30 -11.22 25.30 2.25
N LYS A 31 -11.45 26.49 1.68
CA LYS A 31 -12.56 26.73 0.74
C LYS A 31 -12.49 25.77 -0.46
N PHE A 32 -11.29 25.54 -1.00
CA PHE A 32 -11.10 24.69 -2.17
C PHE A 32 -11.03 23.21 -1.76
N THR A 33 -10.23 22.88 -0.75
CA THR A 33 -10.02 21.49 -0.32
C THR A 33 -11.31 20.85 0.21
N LEU A 34 -12.11 21.58 1.00
CA LEU A 34 -13.41 21.08 1.48
C LEU A 34 -14.42 20.89 0.33
N ALA A 35 -14.47 21.84 -0.61
CA ALA A 35 -15.39 21.72 -1.74
C ALA A 35 -15.04 20.54 -2.66
N ILE A 36 -13.74 20.26 -2.86
CA ILE A 36 -13.25 19.10 -3.60
C ILE A 36 -13.60 17.81 -2.85
N LEU A 37 -13.33 17.76 -1.54
CA LEU A 37 -13.65 16.60 -0.69
C LEU A 37 -15.15 16.27 -0.75
N ASP A 38 -16.02 17.28 -0.60
CA ASP A 38 -17.48 17.13 -0.64
C ASP A 38 -17.97 16.64 -2.01
N ASN A 39 -17.37 17.13 -3.09
CA ASN A 39 -17.70 16.71 -4.44
C ASN A 39 -17.32 15.25 -4.70
N TYR A 40 -16.15 14.81 -4.24
CA TYR A 40 -15.75 13.40 -4.35
C TYR A 40 -16.57 12.47 -3.47
N GLN A 41 -16.93 12.89 -2.26
CA GLN A 41 -17.87 12.14 -1.41
C GLN A 41 -19.24 11.97 -2.09
N ALA A 42 -19.70 12.99 -2.83
CA ALA A 42 -20.94 12.93 -3.61
C ALA A 42 -20.79 12.18 -4.95
N ASN A 43 -19.63 11.58 -5.24
CA ASN A 43 -19.29 10.93 -6.51
C ASN A 43 -19.55 11.82 -7.75
N GLN A 44 -19.27 13.12 -7.62
CA GLN A 44 -19.37 14.07 -8.72
C GLN A 44 -18.08 14.09 -9.56
N GLY A 45 -18.20 14.53 -10.82
CA GLY A 45 -17.07 14.60 -11.75
C GLY A 45 -16.14 15.79 -11.47
N GLU A 46 -14.93 15.74 -12.02
CA GLU A 46 -13.97 16.86 -11.92
C GLU A 46 -14.42 18.07 -12.71
N ASP A 47 -15.09 17.89 -13.86
CA ASP A 47 -15.59 19.00 -14.69
C ASP A 47 -16.51 19.94 -13.91
N VAL A 48 -17.36 19.38 -13.04
CA VAL A 48 -18.25 20.13 -12.15
C VAL A 48 -17.45 20.96 -11.15
N LEU A 49 -16.33 20.44 -10.62
CA LEU A 49 -15.45 21.18 -9.70
C LEU A 49 -14.74 22.33 -10.40
N LEU A 50 -14.20 22.08 -11.59
CA LEU A 50 -13.48 23.09 -12.36
C LEU A 50 -14.38 24.30 -12.65
N GLU A 51 -15.63 24.05 -13.04
CA GLU A 51 -16.63 25.09 -13.26
C GLU A 51 -17.06 25.77 -11.95
N LYS A 52 -17.47 25.00 -10.93
CA LYS A 52 -17.98 25.52 -9.66
C LYS A 52 -16.95 26.36 -8.89
N LEU A 53 -15.69 25.94 -8.92
CA LEU A 53 -14.61 26.62 -8.20
C LEU A 53 -13.89 27.66 -9.07
N ASN A 54 -14.19 27.71 -10.37
CA ASN A 54 -13.52 28.56 -11.36
C ASN A 54 -11.99 28.40 -11.30
N ILE A 55 -11.54 27.15 -11.36
CA ILE A 55 -10.11 26.77 -11.33
C ILE A 55 -9.76 25.90 -12.54
N ASN A 56 -8.47 25.87 -12.89
CA ASN A 56 -7.97 24.97 -13.92
C ASN A 56 -7.53 23.61 -13.34
N LEU A 57 -7.34 22.62 -14.21
CA LEU A 57 -6.94 21.26 -13.82
C LEU A 57 -5.65 21.23 -12.99
N GLN A 58 -4.66 22.07 -13.32
CA GLN A 58 -3.40 22.14 -12.58
C GLN A 58 -3.62 22.60 -11.13
N SER A 59 -4.48 23.60 -10.93
CA SER A 59 -4.83 24.10 -9.59
C SER A 59 -5.63 23.05 -8.81
N LEU A 60 -6.55 22.34 -9.48
CA LEU A 60 -7.26 21.21 -8.88
C LEU A 60 -6.28 20.16 -8.35
N ARG A 61 -5.31 19.72 -9.17
CA ARG A 61 -4.29 18.74 -8.77
C ARG A 61 -3.46 19.22 -7.57
N LEU A 62 -3.12 20.51 -7.51
CA LEU A 62 -2.41 21.10 -6.37
C LEU A 62 -3.25 21.07 -5.08
N PHE A 63 -4.56 21.35 -5.15
CA PHE A 63 -5.44 21.24 -3.98
C PHE A 63 -5.68 19.79 -3.56
N GLU A 64 -5.81 18.87 -4.52
CA GLU A 64 -5.86 17.44 -4.24
C GLU A 64 -4.62 16.95 -3.49
N ARG A 65 -3.45 17.51 -3.78
CA ARG A 65 -2.23 17.17 -3.03
C ARG A 65 -2.31 17.58 -1.56
N THR A 66 -2.99 18.68 -1.24
CA THR A 66 -3.24 19.07 0.16
C THR A 66 -4.21 18.09 0.83
N ILE A 67 -5.24 17.63 0.12
CA ILE A 67 -6.16 16.60 0.62
C ILE A 67 -5.42 15.27 0.86
N GLU A 68 -4.61 14.83 -0.11
CA GLU A 68 -3.78 13.63 0.01
C GLU A 68 -2.83 13.72 1.21
N LYS A 69 -2.24 14.90 1.44
CA LYS A 69 -1.37 15.12 2.60
C LYS A 69 -2.15 14.99 3.91
N ALA A 70 -3.32 15.63 4.05
CA ALA A 70 -4.15 15.48 5.25
C ALA A 70 -4.55 14.01 5.49
N ILE A 71 -4.84 13.27 4.41
CA ILE A 71 -5.10 11.84 4.49
C ILE A 71 -3.86 11.08 4.98
N PHE A 72 -2.67 11.40 4.46
CA PHE A 72 -1.42 10.78 4.89
C PHE A 72 -1.10 11.10 6.35
N ASP A 73 -1.25 12.36 6.77
CA ASP A 73 -1.02 12.81 8.14
C ASP A 73 -1.97 12.09 9.11
N PHE A 74 -3.26 11.97 8.75
CA PHE A 74 -4.23 11.16 9.48
C PHE A 74 -3.79 9.68 9.62
N TYR A 75 -3.24 9.08 8.56
CA TYR A 75 -2.72 7.71 8.58
C TYR A 75 -1.28 7.59 9.16
N GLY A 76 -0.67 8.68 9.63
CA GLY A 76 0.72 8.68 10.10
C GLY A 76 1.75 8.33 9.02
N LEU A 77 1.42 8.57 7.75
CA LEU A 77 2.25 8.28 6.59
C LEU A 77 3.22 9.42 6.32
N GLU A 78 4.48 9.20 6.68
CA GLU A 78 5.56 10.15 6.45
C GLU A 78 6.58 9.60 5.46
N ALA A 79 6.96 10.42 4.47
CA ALA A 79 8.08 10.13 3.59
C ALA A 79 9.40 10.39 4.34
N LYS A 80 10.20 9.36 4.55
CA LYS A 80 11.44 9.39 5.35
C LYS A 80 12.70 9.23 4.51
N SER A 81 12.58 8.71 3.29
CA SER A 81 13.73 8.47 2.40
C SER A 81 13.66 9.31 1.12
N VAL A 82 14.82 9.48 0.48
CA VAL A 82 14.93 10.18 -0.82
C VAL A 82 14.05 9.53 -1.88
N GLN A 83 13.94 8.20 -1.87
CA GLN A 83 13.06 7.45 -2.77
C GLN A 83 11.59 7.86 -2.62
N GLU A 84 11.14 8.11 -1.39
CA GLU A 84 9.74 8.46 -1.11
C GLU A 84 9.46 9.94 -1.45
N LEU A 85 10.44 10.81 -1.19
CA LEU A 85 10.40 12.23 -1.57
C LEU A 85 10.43 12.45 -3.09
N LEU A 86 10.94 11.48 -3.85
CA LEU A 86 10.95 11.53 -5.32
C LEU A 86 9.54 11.64 -5.90
N ILE A 87 8.53 11.02 -5.27
CA ILE A 87 7.14 11.08 -5.75
C ILE A 87 6.60 12.51 -5.67
N SER A 88 6.86 13.21 -4.57
CA SER A 88 6.54 14.64 -4.42
C SER A 88 7.27 15.49 -5.47
N SER A 89 8.55 15.18 -5.72
CA SER A 89 9.37 15.90 -6.71
C SER A 89 8.81 15.75 -8.12
N VAL A 90 8.41 14.54 -8.50
CA VAL A 90 7.72 14.25 -9.77
C VAL A 90 6.41 15.02 -9.86
N PHE A 91 5.58 14.98 -8.81
CA PHE A 91 4.32 15.70 -8.77
C PHE A 91 4.51 17.20 -9.03
N TYR A 92 5.45 17.87 -8.34
CA TYR A 92 5.68 19.30 -8.55
C TYR A 92 6.37 19.64 -9.87
N ALA A 93 7.15 18.73 -10.46
CA ALA A 93 7.69 18.92 -11.80
C ALA A 93 6.59 18.93 -12.87
N ILE A 94 5.53 18.12 -12.67
CA ILE A 94 4.38 18.04 -13.56
C ILE A 94 3.42 19.23 -13.33
N TYR A 95 3.02 19.46 -12.08
CA TYR A 95 1.92 20.37 -11.72
C TYR A 95 2.35 21.67 -11.05
N GLY A 96 3.59 21.82 -10.59
CA GLY A 96 4.03 22.96 -9.79
C GLY A 96 4.60 24.14 -10.58
N GLN A 97 5.02 23.95 -11.82
CA GLN A 97 5.87 24.93 -12.52
C GLN A 97 5.37 25.28 -13.92
N THR A 98 4.73 26.45 -14.03
CA THR A 98 4.14 26.95 -15.29
C THR A 98 5.10 27.78 -16.15
N LYS A 99 6.24 28.23 -15.61
CA LYS A 99 7.11 29.24 -16.25
C LYS A 99 8.50 28.73 -16.68
N LYS A 100 8.80 27.43 -16.58
CA LYS A 100 10.11 26.90 -17.01
C LYS A 100 10.21 26.86 -18.54
N GLN A 101 11.41 27.16 -19.05
CA GLN A 101 11.71 26.97 -20.46
C GLN A 101 11.63 25.47 -20.83
N ALA A 102 11.16 25.16 -22.03
CA ALA A 102 10.85 23.79 -22.45
C ALA A 102 12.04 22.82 -22.31
N HIS A 103 13.25 23.25 -22.68
CA HIS A 103 14.45 22.41 -22.56
C HIS A 103 14.84 22.12 -21.11
N ILE A 104 14.60 23.06 -20.19
CA ILE A 104 14.86 22.88 -18.75
C ILE A 104 13.83 21.89 -18.18
N LYS A 105 12.54 22.07 -18.50
CA LYS A 105 11.48 21.14 -18.08
C LYS A 105 11.77 19.73 -18.58
N ARG A 106 12.19 19.57 -19.83
CA ARG A 106 12.54 18.26 -20.40
C ARG A 106 13.69 17.59 -19.64
N ALA A 107 14.80 18.29 -19.44
CA ALA A 107 15.97 17.74 -18.73
C ALA A 107 15.65 17.33 -17.28
N GLU A 108 14.81 18.11 -16.60
CA GLU A 108 14.32 17.79 -15.25
C GLU A 108 13.45 16.53 -15.24
N LEU A 109 12.47 16.44 -16.14
CA LEU A 109 11.61 15.26 -16.25
C LEU A 109 12.41 13.99 -16.58
N ASP A 110 13.41 14.08 -17.48
CA ASP A 110 14.29 12.96 -17.83
C ASP A 110 15.11 12.51 -16.61
N SER A 111 15.67 13.45 -15.86
CA SER A 111 16.43 13.17 -14.64
C SER A 111 15.58 12.47 -13.57
N LEU A 112 14.35 12.95 -13.38
CA LEU A 112 13.39 12.34 -12.46
C LEU A 112 12.98 10.94 -12.92
N PHE A 113 12.76 10.72 -14.22
CA PHE A 113 12.46 9.39 -14.77
C PHE A 113 13.60 8.39 -14.52
N CYS A 114 14.85 8.80 -14.79
CA CYS A 114 16.03 8.00 -14.50
C CYS A 114 16.12 7.64 -13.01
N SER A 115 15.84 8.60 -12.12
CA SER A 115 15.81 8.37 -10.68
C SER A 115 14.72 7.35 -10.29
N MET A 116 13.52 7.43 -10.88
CA MET A 116 12.45 6.47 -10.63
C MET A 116 12.85 5.04 -11.05
N LYS A 117 13.53 4.89 -12.19
CA LYS A 117 14.09 3.61 -12.63
C LYS A 117 15.17 3.09 -11.69
N GLN A 118 16.08 3.95 -11.24
CA GLN A 118 17.16 3.59 -10.32
C GLN A 118 16.61 3.05 -8.99
N PHE A 119 15.57 3.66 -8.45
CA PHE A 119 14.88 3.17 -7.25
C PHE A 119 13.89 2.02 -7.54
N GLY A 120 13.64 1.69 -8.80
CA GLY A 120 12.68 0.68 -9.24
C GLY A 120 11.25 1.00 -8.79
N ILE A 121 10.83 2.25 -8.91
CA ILE A 121 9.46 2.72 -8.64
C ILE A 121 8.76 3.23 -9.90
N ASP A 122 9.25 2.83 -11.07
CA ASP A 122 8.79 3.32 -12.36
C ASP A 122 7.37 2.86 -12.74
N GLN A 123 6.76 1.94 -11.99
CA GLN A 123 5.33 1.58 -12.15
C GLN A 123 4.36 2.75 -11.90
N ILE A 124 4.81 3.82 -11.25
CA ILE A 124 4.03 5.07 -11.08
C ILE A 124 4.52 6.20 -12.01
N ALA A 125 5.38 5.93 -12.98
CA ALA A 125 5.98 6.94 -13.85
C ALA A 125 5.07 7.42 -14.99
N SER A 126 3.92 6.78 -15.23
CA SER A 126 3.06 7.09 -16.39
C SER A 126 2.73 8.59 -16.55
N PRO A 127 2.32 9.35 -15.51
CA PRO A 127 2.08 10.79 -15.65
C PRO A 127 3.32 11.58 -16.08
N LEU A 128 4.49 11.22 -15.55
CA LEU A 128 5.77 11.86 -15.92
C LEU A 128 6.15 11.54 -17.37
N VAL A 129 5.99 10.28 -17.79
CA VAL A 129 6.29 9.84 -19.15
C VAL A 129 5.36 10.52 -20.16
N ASN A 130 4.09 10.74 -19.78
CA ASN A 130 3.17 11.51 -20.60
C ASN A 130 3.66 12.96 -20.79
N GLU A 131 4.13 13.62 -19.72
CA GLU A 131 4.72 14.96 -19.85
C GLU A 131 6.01 14.97 -20.68
N LEU A 132 6.85 13.92 -20.59
CA LEU A 132 8.01 13.76 -21.47
C LEU A 132 7.60 13.62 -22.93
N TYR A 133 6.54 12.86 -23.22
CA TYR A 133 5.99 12.77 -24.57
C TYR A 133 5.50 14.12 -25.08
N LEU A 134 4.68 14.84 -24.29
CA LEU A 134 4.19 16.17 -24.65
C LEU A 134 5.34 17.16 -24.88
N ALA A 135 6.39 17.08 -24.07
CA ALA A 135 7.58 17.92 -24.21
C ALA A 135 8.40 17.60 -25.48
N ASN A 136 8.21 16.45 -26.12
CA ASN A 136 8.96 15.98 -27.28
C ASN A 136 8.13 15.95 -28.58
N LEU A 137 6.91 16.50 -28.59
CA LEU A 137 6.12 16.66 -29.82
C LEU A 137 6.87 17.48 -30.89
N GLY A 138 6.79 17.04 -32.13
CA GLY A 138 7.45 17.67 -33.28
C GLY A 138 8.98 17.49 -33.32
N THR A 139 9.56 16.70 -32.41
CA THR A 139 10.99 16.41 -32.39
C THR A 139 11.31 15.08 -33.06
N THR A 140 12.59 14.86 -33.40
CA THR A 140 13.08 13.58 -33.94
C THR A 140 12.89 12.39 -32.99
N THR A 141 12.65 12.63 -31.70
CA THR A 141 12.45 11.61 -30.67
C THR A 141 10.98 11.34 -30.33
N GLU A 142 10.02 12.03 -30.97
CA GLU A 142 8.58 11.91 -30.66
C GLU A 142 8.09 10.47 -30.66
N ALA A 143 8.40 9.70 -31.72
CA ALA A 143 7.93 8.32 -31.87
C ALA A 143 8.42 7.40 -30.74
N ALA A 144 9.65 7.61 -30.26
CA ALA A 144 10.21 6.84 -29.15
C ALA A 144 9.49 7.16 -27.83
N TYR A 145 9.23 8.45 -27.56
CA TYR A 145 8.48 8.86 -26.36
C TYR A 145 7.00 8.47 -26.42
N PHE A 146 6.39 8.43 -27.60
CA PHE A 146 5.05 7.91 -27.79
C PHE A 146 4.97 6.42 -27.38
N GLN A 147 5.87 5.58 -27.91
CA GLN A 147 5.93 4.16 -27.53
C GLN A 147 6.21 3.97 -26.04
N LEU A 148 7.09 4.79 -25.47
CA LEU A 148 7.36 4.78 -24.04
C LEU A 148 6.10 5.11 -23.23
N ASN A 149 5.34 6.13 -23.63
CA ASN A 149 4.10 6.53 -22.98
C ASN A 149 3.05 5.41 -23.00
N GLU A 150 2.83 4.78 -24.16
CA GLU A 150 1.89 3.66 -24.29
C GLU A 150 2.27 2.47 -23.40
N ASN A 151 3.56 2.14 -23.31
CA ASN A 151 4.05 1.10 -22.42
C ASN A 151 3.79 1.42 -20.93
N TYR A 152 4.09 2.65 -20.49
CA TYR A 152 3.90 3.03 -19.09
C TYR A 152 2.43 3.25 -18.71
N LYS A 153 1.56 3.65 -19.65
CA LYS A 153 0.10 3.61 -19.46
C LYS A 153 -0.38 2.19 -19.20
N LYS A 154 0.03 1.23 -20.04
CA LYS A 154 -0.32 -0.19 -19.83
C LYS A 154 0.17 -0.71 -18.46
N VAL A 155 1.39 -0.36 -18.05
CA VAL A 155 1.91 -0.72 -16.71
C VAL A 155 1.04 -0.15 -15.59
N LEU A 156 0.60 1.11 -15.72
CA LEU A 156 -0.30 1.75 -14.75
C LEU A 156 -1.68 1.05 -14.74
N ASP A 157 -2.25 0.79 -15.91
CA ASP A 157 -3.57 0.13 -16.06
C ASP A 157 -3.56 -1.25 -15.43
N ASP A 158 -2.55 -2.08 -15.73
CA ASP A 158 -2.40 -3.41 -15.14
C ASP A 158 -2.16 -3.35 -13.62
N THR A 159 -1.45 -2.33 -13.14
CA THR A 159 -1.22 -2.10 -11.70
C THR A 159 -2.51 -1.70 -10.98
N ASN A 160 -3.35 -0.87 -11.60
CA ASN A 160 -4.65 -0.52 -11.04
C ASN A 160 -5.60 -1.75 -11.09
N LEU A 161 -5.61 -2.47 -12.20
CA LEU A 161 -6.42 -3.68 -12.38
C LEU A 161 -6.12 -4.74 -11.32
N ILE A 162 -4.84 -5.03 -11.03
CA ILE A 162 -4.49 -6.02 -10.01
C ILE A 162 -4.94 -5.59 -8.61
N LEU A 163 -4.89 -4.28 -8.29
CA LEU A 163 -5.34 -3.76 -7.00
C LEU A 163 -6.87 -3.87 -6.85
N ASP A 164 -7.62 -3.66 -7.93
CA ASP A 164 -9.08 -3.82 -7.92
C ASP A 164 -9.50 -5.29 -7.85
N LYS A 165 -8.80 -6.17 -8.58
CA LYS A 165 -8.97 -7.63 -8.43
C LYS A 165 -8.67 -8.09 -7.02
N PHE A 166 -7.64 -7.53 -6.39
CA PHE A 166 -7.31 -7.83 -5.00
C PHE A 166 -8.36 -7.32 -4.01
N SER A 167 -8.94 -6.15 -4.25
CA SER A 167 -10.07 -5.66 -3.44
C SER A 167 -11.30 -6.57 -3.56
N SER A 168 -11.64 -7.04 -4.77
CA SER A 168 -12.72 -8.02 -5.00
C SER A 168 -12.44 -9.39 -4.36
N PHE A 169 -11.18 -9.81 -4.37
CA PHE A 169 -10.71 -11.00 -3.65
C PHE A 169 -10.94 -10.86 -2.14
N ASN A 170 -10.63 -9.70 -1.57
CA ASN A 170 -10.87 -9.42 -0.14
C ASN A 170 -12.37 -9.41 0.22
N THR A 171 -13.25 -8.91 -0.66
CA THR A 171 -14.71 -9.03 -0.46
C THR A 171 -15.15 -10.50 -0.43
N THR A 172 -14.61 -11.33 -1.33
CA THR A 172 -14.92 -12.77 -1.35
C THR A 172 -14.38 -13.47 -0.11
N LEU A 173 -13.23 -13.02 0.41
CA LEU A 173 -12.68 -13.52 1.68
C LEU A 173 -13.63 -13.20 2.83
N ALA A 174 -14.15 -11.97 2.91
CA ALA A 174 -15.11 -11.58 3.95
C ALA A 174 -16.35 -12.49 3.94
N GLU A 175 -16.98 -12.68 2.77
CA GLU A 175 -18.13 -13.58 2.61
C GLU A 175 -17.79 -15.04 2.99
N PHE A 176 -16.56 -15.48 2.68
CA PHE A 176 -16.09 -16.82 3.03
C PHE A 176 -15.94 -16.98 4.55
N LEU A 177 -15.38 -15.99 5.25
CA LEU A 177 -15.19 -16.06 6.69
C LEU A 177 -16.54 -16.06 7.44
N GLU A 178 -17.54 -15.35 6.94
CA GLU A 178 -18.89 -15.34 7.53
C GLU A 178 -19.64 -16.67 7.33
N SER A 179 -19.49 -17.31 6.16
CA SER A 179 -20.36 -18.41 5.74
C SER A 179 -19.69 -19.78 5.63
N ASN A 180 -18.36 -19.82 5.60
CA ASN A 180 -17.51 -20.99 5.42
C ASN A 180 -17.90 -21.90 4.24
N LYS A 181 -18.43 -21.32 3.16
CA LYS A 181 -18.88 -22.07 1.98
C LYS A 181 -17.71 -22.49 1.10
N LYS A 182 -17.61 -23.79 0.80
CA LYS A 182 -16.58 -24.34 -0.12
C LYS A 182 -16.58 -23.68 -1.50
N SER A 183 -17.74 -23.27 -2.01
CA SER A 183 -17.84 -22.54 -3.30
C SER A 183 -17.10 -21.21 -3.28
N LEU A 184 -17.08 -20.49 -2.14
CA LEU A 184 -16.34 -19.25 -1.98
C LEU A 184 -14.84 -19.51 -1.85
N SER A 185 -14.43 -20.57 -1.17
CA SER A 185 -13.02 -21.01 -1.15
C SER A 185 -12.49 -21.31 -2.56
N ASN A 186 -13.28 -22.01 -3.39
CA ASN A 186 -12.92 -22.24 -4.80
C ASN A 186 -12.86 -20.93 -5.61
N LYS A 187 -13.77 -19.98 -5.33
CA LYS A 187 -13.77 -18.65 -5.96
C LYS A 187 -12.51 -17.85 -5.59
N LEU A 188 -12.03 -17.95 -4.35
CA LEU A 188 -10.75 -17.34 -3.93
C LEU A 188 -9.57 -17.90 -4.75
N VAL A 189 -9.50 -19.21 -4.96
CA VAL A 189 -8.45 -19.83 -5.79
C VAL A 189 -8.53 -19.31 -7.24
N SER A 190 -9.73 -19.25 -7.82
CA SER A 190 -9.94 -18.71 -9.17
C SER A 190 -9.49 -17.25 -9.27
N GLN A 191 -9.84 -16.41 -8.31
CA GLN A 191 -9.43 -15.00 -8.28
C GLN A 191 -7.91 -14.84 -8.04
N HIS A 192 -7.29 -15.72 -7.25
CA HIS A 192 -5.83 -15.77 -7.13
C HIS A 192 -5.17 -16.09 -8.47
N ASP A 193 -5.73 -17.01 -9.26
CA ASP A 193 -5.22 -17.32 -10.59
C ASP A 193 -5.36 -16.15 -11.57
N GLU A 194 -6.42 -15.35 -11.49
CA GLU A 194 -6.55 -14.08 -12.24
C GLU A 194 -5.45 -13.09 -11.85
N ILE A 195 -5.21 -12.90 -10.55
CA ILE A 195 -4.13 -12.05 -10.03
C ILE A 195 -2.76 -12.53 -10.52
N ARG A 196 -2.54 -13.86 -10.54
CA ARG A 196 -1.31 -14.48 -11.07
C ARG A 196 -1.10 -14.14 -12.54
N GLN A 197 -2.15 -14.23 -13.37
CA GLN A 197 -2.05 -13.91 -14.80
C GLN A 197 -1.65 -12.45 -15.01
N ILE A 198 -2.24 -11.51 -14.27
CA ILE A 198 -1.87 -10.08 -14.36
C ILE A 198 -0.41 -9.88 -13.95
N TYR A 199 0.05 -10.49 -12.84
CA TYR A 199 1.46 -10.42 -12.43
C TYR A 199 2.42 -11.01 -13.48
N GLN A 200 2.05 -12.11 -14.13
CA GLN A 200 2.87 -12.73 -15.17
C GLN A 200 3.00 -11.82 -16.41
N ASN A 201 1.95 -11.10 -16.76
CA ASN A 201 1.91 -10.18 -17.89
C ASN A 201 2.65 -8.86 -17.59
N THR A 202 2.50 -8.34 -16.37
CA THR A 202 3.09 -7.08 -15.93
C THR A 202 3.85 -7.27 -14.63
N LYS A 203 5.15 -7.53 -14.77
CA LYS A 203 6.07 -7.78 -13.65
C LYS A 203 6.60 -6.46 -13.10
N ASN A 204 6.02 -5.99 -12.02
CA ASN A 204 6.54 -4.89 -11.22
C ASN A 204 6.43 -5.21 -9.72
N LYS A 205 6.95 -4.33 -8.87
CA LYS A 205 6.96 -4.56 -7.41
C LYS A 205 5.55 -4.67 -6.82
N THR A 206 4.62 -3.82 -7.26
CA THR A 206 3.24 -3.83 -6.77
C THR A 206 2.52 -5.11 -7.18
N THR A 207 2.58 -5.49 -8.45
CA THR A 207 1.91 -6.71 -8.93
C THR A 207 2.49 -7.97 -8.27
N LYS A 208 3.81 -7.98 -8.02
CA LYS A 208 4.47 -9.05 -7.27
C LYS A 208 3.95 -9.15 -5.84
N VAL A 209 3.91 -8.04 -5.10
CA VAL A 209 3.41 -8.04 -3.71
C VAL A 209 1.97 -8.52 -3.64
N VAL A 210 1.08 -8.02 -4.51
CA VAL A 210 -0.33 -8.43 -4.54
C VAL A 210 -0.49 -9.92 -4.84
N TYR A 211 0.30 -10.45 -5.78
CA TYR A 211 0.31 -11.88 -6.10
C TYR A 211 0.70 -12.73 -4.88
N TYR A 212 1.82 -12.43 -4.22
CA TYR A 212 2.24 -13.22 -3.05
C TYR A 212 1.34 -13.00 -1.83
N LEU A 213 0.77 -11.81 -1.65
CA LEU A 213 -0.17 -11.55 -0.57
C LEU A 213 -1.48 -12.31 -0.74
N SER A 214 -2.05 -12.37 -1.95
CA SER A 214 -3.22 -13.20 -2.23
C SER A 214 -2.94 -14.70 -2.01
N LYS A 215 -1.72 -15.14 -2.33
CA LYS A 215 -1.25 -16.50 -2.02
C LYS A 215 -1.24 -16.77 -0.51
N LEU A 216 -0.69 -15.85 0.29
CA LEU A 216 -0.69 -15.97 1.75
C LEU A 216 -2.10 -16.03 2.32
N ILE A 217 -3.03 -15.21 1.80
CA ILE A 217 -4.43 -15.22 2.25
C ILE A 217 -5.10 -16.57 1.98
N CYS A 218 -4.95 -17.12 0.77
CA CYS A 218 -5.49 -18.43 0.42
C CYS A 218 -5.00 -19.53 1.38
N VAL A 219 -3.74 -19.48 1.79
CA VAL A 219 -3.16 -20.47 2.71
C VAL A 219 -3.61 -20.20 4.16
N ALA A 220 -3.55 -18.96 4.63
CA ALA A 220 -3.76 -18.62 6.03
C ALA A 220 -5.24 -18.61 6.46
N TYR A 221 -6.17 -18.37 5.53
CA TYR A 221 -7.59 -18.23 5.84
C TYR A 221 -8.48 -19.27 5.17
N ALA A 222 -8.10 -19.83 4.01
CA ALA A 222 -8.95 -20.75 3.26
C ALA A 222 -8.37 -22.18 3.16
N ASP A 223 -7.26 -22.46 3.87
CA ASP A 223 -6.54 -23.74 3.88
C ASP A 223 -6.20 -24.29 2.48
N GLN A 224 -6.07 -23.40 1.48
CA GLN A 224 -5.81 -23.78 0.09
C GLN A 224 -4.31 -23.90 -0.17
N THR A 225 -3.64 -24.91 0.36
CA THR A 225 -2.17 -25.09 0.19
C THR A 225 -1.74 -25.36 -1.25
N ILE A 226 -2.66 -25.79 -2.13
CA ILE A 226 -2.40 -26.05 -3.55
C ILE A 226 -1.82 -24.84 -4.31
N VAL A 227 -2.07 -23.62 -3.82
CA VAL A 227 -1.49 -22.38 -4.40
C VAL A 227 0.04 -22.27 -4.19
N LEU A 228 0.59 -23.01 -3.22
CA LEU A 228 2.04 -23.11 -2.95
C LEU A 228 2.73 -24.07 -3.92
N GLU A 229 2.03 -25.12 -4.34
CA GLU A 229 2.56 -26.17 -5.23
C GLU A 229 2.91 -25.62 -6.61
N ASN A 230 2.20 -24.58 -7.07
CA ASN A 230 2.38 -23.86 -8.33
C ASN A 230 3.69 -23.04 -8.46
N GLY A 231 4.74 -23.38 -7.71
CA GLY A 231 6.05 -22.72 -7.80
C GLY A 231 7.18 -23.38 -7.00
N LYS A 232 6.93 -24.50 -6.30
CA LYS A 232 7.89 -25.12 -5.36
C LYS A 232 8.45 -24.14 -4.30
N ILE A 233 7.65 -23.16 -3.90
CA ILE A 233 8.02 -22.14 -2.91
C ILE A 233 7.29 -22.47 -1.60
N GLY A 234 8.03 -22.49 -0.49
CA GLY A 234 7.46 -22.72 0.83
C GLY A 234 6.78 -21.49 1.42
N LEU A 235 5.86 -21.68 2.37
CA LEU A 235 5.14 -20.57 3.02
C LEU A 235 6.07 -19.52 3.65
N GLY A 236 7.17 -19.95 4.29
CA GLY A 236 8.16 -19.04 4.86
C GLY A 236 8.82 -18.15 3.81
N GLU A 237 9.13 -18.69 2.64
CA GLU A 237 9.69 -17.92 1.52
C GLU A 237 8.66 -16.94 0.93
N VAL A 238 7.39 -17.35 0.82
CA VAL A 238 6.30 -16.44 0.43
C VAL A 238 6.19 -15.26 1.42
N LEU A 239 6.27 -15.53 2.72
CA LEU A 239 6.23 -14.51 3.76
C LEU A 239 7.39 -13.52 3.62
N THR A 240 8.62 -14.00 3.48
CA THR A 240 9.82 -13.16 3.30
C THR A 240 9.72 -12.31 2.04
N ILE A 241 9.38 -12.91 0.90
CA ILE A 241 9.24 -12.18 -0.38
C ILE A 241 8.18 -11.07 -0.28
N THR A 242 7.06 -11.35 0.37
CA THR A 242 5.97 -10.38 0.54
C THR A 242 6.40 -9.25 1.45
N TYR A 243 7.00 -9.57 2.60
CA TYR A 243 7.50 -8.59 3.57
C TYR A 243 8.52 -7.64 2.93
N GLU A 244 9.59 -8.18 2.33
CA GLU A 244 10.62 -7.37 1.69
C GLU A 244 10.04 -6.51 0.55
N GLY A 245 9.12 -7.09 -0.23
CA GLY A 245 8.44 -6.39 -1.31
C GLY A 245 7.66 -5.16 -0.85
N LEU A 246 6.98 -5.22 0.30
CA LEU A 246 6.20 -4.11 0.87
C LEU A 246 7.06 -2.88 1.20
N PHE A 247 8.32 -3.08 1.59
CA PHE A 247 9.22 -1.94 1.86
C PHE A 247 9.71 -1.27 0.60
N GLN A 248 9.72 -1.99 -0.53
CA GLN A 248 10.18 -1.48 -1.82
C GLN A 248 9.07 -0.83 -2.67
N LEU A 249 7.82 -0.89 -2.21
CA LEU A 249 6.69 -0.25 -2.89
C LEU A 249 6.83 1.28 -2.90
N PRO A 250 6.27 1.96 -3.92
CA PRO A 250 6.17 3.42 -3.93
C PRO A 250 5.42 3.89 -2.68
N PHE A 251 5.84 5.04 -2.15
CA PHE A 251 5.15 5.68 -1.03
C PHE A 251 3.74 6.12 -1.44
N GLY A 252 2.78 5.93 -0.53
CA GLY A 252 1.39 6.29 -0.73
C GLY A 252 0.43 5.29 -0.10
N ILE A 253 -0.87 5.54 -0.29
CA ILE A 253 -1.95 4.78 0.35
C ILE A 253 -1.98 3.30 -0.04
N ASP A 254 -1.59 2.96 -1.27
CA ASP A 254 -1.59 1.57 -1.75
C ASP A 254 -0.55 0.73 -0.97
N ARG A 255 0.60 1.32 -0.64
CA ARG A 255 1.60 0.67 0.22
C ARG A 255 1.08 0.49 1.64
N PHE A 256 0.42 1.52 2.20
CA PHE A 256 -0.19 1.44 3.52
C PHE A 256 -1.23 0.32 3.59
N TYR A 257 -2.14 0.29 2.62
CA TYR A 257 -3.15 -0.76 2.46
C TYR A 257 -2.54 -2.16 2.43
N LEU A 258 -1.57 -2.41 1.55
CA LEU A 258 -0.98 -3.74 1.40
C LEU A 258 -0.18 -4.15 2.65
N LYS A 259 0.46 -3.20 3.35
CA LYS A 259 1.11 -3.45 4.64
C LYS A 259 0.09 -3.84 5.71
N ASN A 260 -1.04 -3.15 5.76
CA ASN A 260 -2.09 -3.42 6.74
C ASN A 260 -2.66 -4.84 6.54
N VAL A 261 -2.98 -5.21 5.29
CA VAL A 261 -3.44 -6.58 4.97
C VAL A 261 -2.37 -7.62 5.34
N PHE A 262 -1.10 -7.37 5.02
CA PHE A 262 -0.01 -8.30 5.39
C PHE A 262 0.12 -8.49 6.89
N ALA A 263 0.02 -7.42 7.70
CA ALA A 263 0.08 -7.52 9.16
C ALA A 263 -1.00 -8.47 9.71
N HIS A 264 -2.23 -8.37 9.20
CA HIS A 264 -3.33 -9.27 9.58
C HIS A 264 -3.07 -10.72 9.17
N VAL A 265 -2.63 -10.94 7.94
CA VAL A 265 -2.30 -12.28 7.44
C VAL A 265 -1.16 -12.91 8.21
N TYR A 266 -0.13 -12.13 8.53
CA TYR A 266 1.02 -12.58 9.29
C TYR A 266 0.66 -12.92 10.74
N ALA A 267 -0.17 -12.10 11.38
CA ALA A 267 -0.66 -12.40 12.73
C ALA A 267 -1.49 -13.70 12.78
N LYS A 268 -2.36 -13.93 11.78
CA LYS A 268 -3.10 -15.19 11.65
C LYS A 268 -2.17 -16.39 11.43
N HIS A 269 -1.11 -16.22 10.65
CA HIS A 269 -0.11 -17.25 10.50
C HIS A 269 0.56 -17.57 11.84
N LEU A 270 0.98 -16.55 12.59
CA LEU A 270 1.62 -16.69 13.92
C LEU A 270 0.70 -17.36 14.95
N SER A 271 -0.61 -17.08 14.93
CA SER A 271 -1.58 -17.74 15.81
C SER A 271 -1.72 -19.23 15.53
N ASN A 272 -1.56 -19.66 14.27
CA ASN A 272 -1.66 -21.06 13.88
C ASN A 272 -0.40 -21.87 14.21
N VAL A 273 0.75 -21.23 14.47
CA VAL A 273 2.05 -21.88 14.76
C VAL A 273 2.48 -21.74 16.24
N GLU A 274 1.50 -21.60 17.14
CA GLU A 274 1.71 -21.55 18.60
C GLU A 274 2.62 -20.41 19.10
N LYS A 275 2.70 -19.29 18.36
CA LYS A 275 3.37 -18.04 18.80
C LYS A 275 2.39 -16.86 18.91
N PRO A 276 1.27 -16.99 19.64
CA PRO A 276 0.23 -15.96 19.69
C PRO A 276 0.71 -14.64 20.30
N GLU A 277 1.67 -14.68 21.23
CA GLU A 277 2.19 -13.50 21.95
C GLU A 277 2.93 -12.52 21.03
N ILE A 278 3.62 -13.00 19.99
CA ILE A 278 4.29 -12.15 18.99
C ILE A 278 3.26 -11.53 18.04
N GLY A 279 2.22 -12.28 17.67
CA GLY A 279 1.09 -11.76 16.92
C GLY A 279 0.38 -10.61 17.65
N GLN A 280 0.24 -10.72 18.98
CA GLN A 280 -0.34 -9.67 19.83
C GLN A 280 0.47 -8.37 19.82
N ILE A 281 1.80 -8.44 19.86
CA ILE A 281 2.64 -7.23 19.84
C ILE A 281 2.56 -6.54 18.47
N ILE A 282 2.51 -7.33 17.39
CA ILE A 282 2.40 -6.80 16.02
C ILE A 282 1.04 -6.10 15.83
N LEU A 283 -0.06 -6.75 16.23
CA LEU A 283 -1.39 -6.15 16.12
C LEU A 283 -1.61 -5.01 17.13
N GLY A 284 -1.05 -5.13 18.35
CA GLY A 284 -1.15 -4.16 19.43
C GLY A 284 -0.52 -2.80 19.09
N LYS A 285 0.68 -2.83 18.49
CA LYS A 285 1.35 -1.62 17.99
C LYS A 285 0.59 -0.94 16.86
N GLU A 286 -0.13 -1.70 16.04
CA GLU A 286 -0.98 -1.18 14.94
C GLU A 286 -2.34 -0.65 15.47
N THR A 287 -2.83 -1.17 16.60
CA THR A 287 -4.07 -0.70 17.27
C THR A 287 -3.90 0.59 18.07
N GLU A 288 -2.73 0.86 18.66
CA GLU A 288 -2.49 2.09 19.42
C GLU A 288 -2.49 3.36 18.53
N SER A 289 -2.32 3.18 17.22
CA SER A 289 -2.20 4.28 16.25
C SER A 289 -3.51 4.80 15.62
N ASN A 290 -4.71 4.40 16.06
CA ASN A 290 -5.98 4.66 15.33
C ASN A 290 -6.04 4.02 13.91
N LEU A 291 -5.07 3.19 13.52
CA LEU A 291 -4.88 2.64 12.16
C LEU A 291 -5.52 1.27 11.93
N PHE A 292 -5.90 0.56 13.01
CA PHE A 292 -6.44 -0.79 12.92
C PHE A 292 -7.91 -0.77 12.47
N GLY A 293 -8.18 -1.30 11.27
CA GLY A 293 -9.48 -1.21 10.59
C GLY A 293 -9.62 0.01 9.66
N ALA A 294 -8.64 0.91 9.67
CA ALA A 294 -8.64 2.11 8.86
C ALA A 294 -7.94 1.86 7.52
N TYR A 295 -8.68 2.03 6.41
CA TYR A 295 -8.21 1.82 5.04
C TYR A 295 -7.86 0.39 4.61
N ASN A 296 -8.64 -0.57 5.09
CA ASN A 296 -8.49 -1.98 4.73
C ASN A 296 -9.01 -2.36 3.33
N PHE A 297 -9.55 -1.43 2.52
CA PHE A 297 -10.14 -1.68 1.19
C PHE A 297 -10.86 -3.04 1.08
N ASN A 298 -11.91 -3.21 1.89
CA ASN A 298 -12.75 -4.42 2.00
C ASN A 298 -12.08 -5.66 2.63
N PHE A 299 -10.87 -5.55 3.20
CA PHE A 299 -10.32 -6.63 4.02
C PHE A 299 -11.17 -6.78 5.30
N PRO A 300 -11.65 -8.00 5.62
CA PRO A 300 -12.64 -8.22 6.67
C PRO A 300 -12.15 -7.79 8.05
N ASN A 301 -12.87 -6.85 8.68
CA ASN A 301 -12.59 -6.38 10.05
C ASN A 301 -12.84 -7.45 11.12
N GLU A 302 -13.57 -8.51 10.79
CA GLU A 302 -13.84 -9.66 11.68
C GLU A 302 -12.56 -10.47 11.95
N VAL A 303 -11.64 -10.51 10.97
CA VAL A 303 -10.29 -11.06 11.16
C VAL A 303 -9.56 -10.35 12.30
N SER A 304 -9.68 -9.04 12.34
CA SER A 304 -9.09 -8.17 13.37
C SER A 304 -9.73 -8.43 14.75
N ARG A 305 -11.05 -8.66 14.80
CA ARG A 305 -11.81 -8.90 16.03
C ARG A 305 -11.60 -10.31 16.60
N ASP A 306 -11.63 -11.34 15.76
CA ASP A 306 -11.43 -12.74 16.15
C ASP A 306 -10.00 -12.99 16.61
N LEU A 307 -9.01 -12.35 15.97
CA LEU A 307 -7.63 -12.36 16.46
C LEU A 307 -7.58 -11.70 17.85
N VAL A 308 -8.16 -10.51 18.06
CA VAL A 308 -8.17 -9.84 19.38
C VAL A 308 -8.87 -10.68 20.46
N MET A 309 -9.97 -11.36 20.14
CA MET A 309 -10.71 -12.21 21.08
C MET A 309 -9.98 -13.54 21.37
N PHE A 310 -9.45 -14.23 20.35
CA PHE A 310 -8.63 -15.44 20.52
C PHE A 310 -7.36 -15.14 21.33
N MET A 311 -6.85 -13.90 21.21
CA MET A 311 -5.69 -13.38 21.93
C MET A 311 -5.99 -12.92 23.37
N GLN A 312 -7.25 -12.85 23.81
CA GLN A 312 -7.66 -12.47 25.17
C GLN A 312 -8.02 -13.68 26.08
N LEU A 313 -7.90 -14.91 25.59
CA LEU A 313 -8.13 -16.10 26.41
C LEU A 313 -7.12 -16.17 27.59
N PRO A 314 -7.57 -16.48 28.82
CA PRO A 314 -6.73 -16.42 30.00
C PRO A 314 -5.57 -17.41 29.92
N LYS A 315 -4.39 -16.94 30.33
CA LYS A 315 -3.11 -17.65 30.44
C LYS A 315 -3.19 -18.87 31.35
N THR A 316 -3.80 -19.97 30.93
CA THR A 316 -3.58 -21.27 31.58
C THR A 316 -2.28 -21.83 31.02
N HIS A 317 -1.20 -21.62 31.78
CA HIS A 317 0.21 -22.01 31.51
C HIS A 317 1.05 -20.89 30.88
N SER A 318 1.24 -19.80 31.64
CA SER A 318 2.42 -18.97 31.47
C SER A 318 3.60 -19.63 32.18
N GLU A 319 4.29 -20.54 31.50
CA GLU A 319 5.71 -20.71 31.79
C GLU A 319 6.38 -19.35 31.55
N LYS A 320 7.09 -18.84 32.55
CA LYS A 320 7.86 -17.61 32.41
C LYS A 320 8.93 -17.84 31.34
N ILE A 321 8.64 -17.49 30.10
CA ILE A 321 9.66 -17.39 29.06
C ILE A 321 10.53 -16.18 29.42
N ASN A 322 11.65 -16.44 30.09
CA ASN A 322 12.72 -15.46 30.24
C ASN A 322 13.41 -15.33 28.88
N ILE A 323 12.97 -14.35 28.08
CA ILE A 323 13.67 -13.96 26.86
C ILE A 323 14.87 -13.10 27.29
N GLN A 324 16.06 -13.71 27.40
CA GLN A 324 17.30 -12.93 27.41
C GLN A 324 17.60 -12.50 25.98
N LEU A 325 17.44 -11.21 25.72
CA LEU A 325 17.90 -10.55 24.51
C LEU A 325 19.42 -10.38 24.61
N GLU A 326 20.19 -11.17 23.87
CA GLU A 326 21.62 -10.89 23.67
C GLU A 326 21.74 -9.60 22.85
N THR A 327 21.88 -8.48 23.56
CA THR A 327 22.20 -7.18 22.96
C THR A 327 23.69 -7.15 22.67
N GLY A 328 24.06 -7.54 21.45
CA GLY A 328 25.36 -7.19 20.89
C GLY A 328 25.41 -5.68 20.72
N SER A 329 26.24 -5.01 21.53
CA SER A 329 26.48 -3.58 21.46
C SER A 329 27.05 -3.20 20.09
N LEU A 330 26.30 -2.44 19.29
CA LEU A 330 26.84 -1.60 18.24
C LEU A 330 26.41 -0.17 18.51
N ASP A 331 27.41 0.60 18.94
CA ASP A 331 27.36 2.03 19.12
C ASP A 331 26.94 2.75 17.82
N GLN A 332 26.07 3.73 18.01
CA GLN A 332 25.85 4.95 17.21
C GLN A 332 24.95 4.92 15.94
N SER A 333 23.86 5.67 16.09
CA SER A 333 23.12 6.45 15.08
C SER A 333 22.22 5.71 14.06
N PHE A 334 20.99 5.38 14.47
CA PHE A 334 19.84 5.31 13.56
C PHE A 334 18.58 5.82 14.27
N ASN A 335 18.24 7.09 14.06
CA ASN A 335 16.92 7.63 14.37
C ASN A 335 16.04 7.48 13.13
N GLY A 336 15.23 6.42 13.12
CA GLY A 336 14.21 6.14 12.12
C GLY A 336 13.40 4.92 12.56
N GLY A 337 12.10 5.09 12.78
CA GLY A 337 11.22 4.05 13.33
C GLY A 337 11.18 2.76 12.49
N PHE A 338 11.92 1.76 12.94
CA PHE A 338 11.53 0.41 13.37
C PHE A 338 12.84 -0.20 13.90
N PRO A 339 13.05 -0.31 15.24
CA PRO A 339 14.28 -0.90 15.75
C PRO A 339 14.32 -2.37 15.39
N GLU A 340 15.52 -2.82 15.04
CA GLU A 340 15.94 -4.22 14.93
C GLU A 340 15.42 -5.06 16.10
N LEU A 341 14.24 -5.66 15.95
CA LEU A 341 13.75 -6.71 16.83
C LEU A 341 12.99 -7.76 16.00
N LEU A 342 13.71 -8.85 15.75
CA LEU A 342 13.23 -10.23 15.87
C LEU A 342 12.44 -10.84 14.68
N PHE A 343 13.18 -11.30 13.67
CA PHE A 343 13.17 -12.74 13.41
C PHE A 343 14.09 -13.37 14.46
N PRO A 344 13.59 -14.03 15.52
CA PRO A 344 14.49 -14.73 16.41
C PRO A 344 15.14 -15.87 15.60
N LYS A 345 16.45 -15.83 15.43
CA LYS A 345 17.24 -17.06 15.27
C LYS A 345 17.04 -17.83 16.58
N VAL A 346 16.07 -18.74 16.60
CA VAL A 346 15.83 -19.60 17.75
C VAL A 346 16.96 -20.63 17.78
N SER A 347 18.02 -20.35 18.54
CA SER A 347 18.98 -21.36 18.96
C SER A 347 18.41 -22.05 20.21
N ILE A 348 17.83 -23.24 20.03
CA ILE A 348 17.34 -24.06 21.15
C ILE A 348 18.57 -24.60 21.89
N TYR A 349 18.91 -24.01 23.04
CA TYR A 349 19.76 -24.69 24.02
C TYR A 349 18.88 -25.65 24.83
N LYS A 350 19.00 -26.95 24.57
CA LYS A 350 18.60 -27.98 25.54
C LYS A 350 19.59 -27.93 26.70
N SER A 351 19.21 -27.34 27.84
CA SER A 351 19.90 -27.68 29.09
C SER A 351 19.44 -29.07 29.50
N LEU A 352 20.31 -30.05 29.27
CA LEU A 352 20.24 -31.34 29.96
C LEU A 352 20.58 -31.11 31.44
N LEU A 353 19.87 -31.86 32.31
CA LEU A 353 20.11 -32.12 33.75
C LEU A 353 19.47 -31.07 34.70
N ASN A 354 18.71 -31.44 35.74
CA ASN A 354 18.65 -32.70 36.52
C ASN A 354 17.24 -33.31 36.61
#